data_AF-A0A820KFF9-F1
#
_entry.id   AF-A0A820KFF9-F1
#
_cell.length_a   1.000
_cell.length_b   1.000
_cell.length_c   1.000
_cell.angle_alpha   90.00
_cell.angle_beta   90.00
_cell.angle_gamma   90.00
#
_symmetry.space_group_name_H-M   'P 1'
#
loop_
_entity.id
_entity.type
_entity.pdbx_description
1 polymer ?
#
loop_
_entity_poly.entity_id
_entity_poly.type
_entity_poly.pdbx_seq_one_letter_code
_entity_poly.pdbx_strand_id
1 'polypeptide(L)'
;MQNRLRDVVQEKILNELTQINERITSLLQLKQIDLLTTENEKQLNKHLRVKQKHKLRAFTQFHPDTGHVLQKIFRQDSGRPPVNDACPDLLSTVEEIATIGGASDDRRRTVTVRSCLTLDDLRETLKMQGYDIKRTTLYYW
;
A
#
# COMPACT_ATOMS: atom_id res chain seq x y z
N MET A 1 24.33 69.13 0.92
CA MET A 1 24.62 67.99 1.83
C MET A 1 23.38 67.13 2.14
N GLN A 2 22.19 67.72 2.29
CA GLN A 2 20.95 67.01 2.67
C GLN A 2 20.43 65.97 1.65
N ASN A 3 20.72 66.09 0.34
CA ASN A 3 20.22 65.13 -0.66
C ASN A 3 20.94 63.77 -0.61
N ARG A 4 22.26 63.74 -0.35
CA ARG A 4 23.02 62.49 -0.24
C ARG A 4 22.61 61.64 0.97
N LEU A 5 22.23 62.29 2.07
CA LEU A 5 21.73 61.57 3.26
C LEU A 5 20.37 60.90 2.99
N ARG A 6 19.52 61.51 2.16
CA ARG A 6 18.25 60.92 1.73
C ARG A 6 18.48 59.69 0.86
N ASP A 7 19.40 59.77 -0.11
CA ASP A 7 19.74 58.64 -0.99
C ASP A 7 20.27 57.44 -0.21
N VAL A 8 21.16 57.65 0.77
CA VAL A 8 21.71 56.57 1.60
C VAL A 8 20.64 55.89 2.46
N VAL A 9 19.66 56.66 2.97
CA VAL A 9 18.54 56.11 3.73
C VAL A 9 17.60 55.32 2.82
N GLN A 10 17.32 55.83 1.62
CA GLN A 10 16.49 55.13 0.62
C GLN A 10 17.14 53.84 0.14
N GLU A 11 18.46 53.83 -0.05
CA GLU A 11 19.23 52.65 -0.45
C GLU A 11 19.22 51.56 0.63
N LYS A 12 19.32 51.96 1.91
CA LYS A 12 19.14 51.02 3.04
C LYS A 12 17.74 50.41 3.06
N ILE A 13 16.70 51.23 2.92
CA ILE A 13 15.31 50.76 2.91
C ILE A 13 15.10 49.81 1.72
N LEU A 14 15.64 50.13 0.55
CA LEU A 14 15.54 49.28 -0.63
C LEU A 14 16.21 47.92 -0.41
N ASN A 15 17.40 47.89 0.19
CA ASN A 15 18.12 46.66 0.53
C ASN A 15 17.38 45.80 1.57
N GLU A 16 16.74 46.44 2.55
CA GLU A 16 15.89 45.72 3.51
C GLU A 16 14.66 45.10 2.83
N LEU A 17 14.03 45.84 1.91
CA LEU A 17 12.89 45.34 1.15
C LEU A 17 13.26 44.17 0.23
N THR A 18 14.42 44.21 -0.42
CA THR A 18 14.90 43.07 -1.22
C THR A 18 15.20 41.85 -0.35
N GLN A 19 15.87 42.02 0.80
CA GLN A 19 16.09 40.91 1.73
C GLN A 19 14.78 40.29 2.24
N ILE A 20 13.78 41.11 2.56
CA ILE A 20 12.47 40.63 3.00
C ILE A 20 11.80 39.82 1.88
N ASN A 21 11.82 40.31 0.64
CA ASN A 21 11.23 39.61 -0.50
C ASN A 21 11.93 38.28 -0.81
N GLU A 22 13.25 38.24 -0.75
CA GLU A 22 14.04 37.02 -0.90
C GLU A 22 13.65 35.99 0.17
N ARG A 23 13.56 36.44 1.42
CA ARG A 23 13.19 35.58 2.55
C ARG A 23 11.75 35.05 2.47
N ILE A 24 10.80 35.86 2.01
CA ILE A 24 9.42 35.42 1.72
C ILE A 24 9.43 34.34 0.64
N THR A 25 10.21 34.54 -0.42
CA THR A 25 10.31 33.59 -1.54
C THR A 25 10.89 32.26 -1.07
N SER A 26 11.96 32.27 -0.27
CA SER A 26 12.54 31.04 0.31
C SER A 26 11.56 30.31 1.22
N LEU A 27 10.79 31.04 2.04
CA LEU A 27 9.78 30.43 2.91
C LEU A 27 8.64 29.75 2.14
N LEU A 28 8.19 30.37 1.03
CA LEU A 28 7.19 29.77 0.15
C LEU A 28 7.70 28.49 -0.49
N GLN A 29 8.95 28.48 -0.96
CA GLN A 29 9.59 27.29 -1.53
C GLN A 29 9.69 26.15 -0.52
N LEU A 30 10.14 26.43 0.71
CA LEU A 30 10.20 25.43 1.79
C LEU A 30 8.82 24.86 2.11
N LYS A 31 7.80 25.72 2.25
CA LYS A 31 6.40 25.29 2.44
C LYS A 31 5.92 24.35 1.36
N GLN A 32 6.26 24.64 0.10
CA GLN A 32 5.85 23.84 -1.05
C GLN A 32 6.58 22.51 -1.10
N ILE A 33 7.88 22.50 -0.79
CA ILE A 33 8.68 21.27 -0.66
C ILE A 33 8.12 20.39 0.45
N ASP A 34 7.84 20.95 1.64
CA ASP A 34 7.23 20.23 2.76
C ASP A 34 5.91 19.57 2.34
N LEU A 35 5.04 20.31 1.65
CA LEU A 35 3.77 19.80 1.13
C LEU A 35 3.92 18.68 0.09
N LEU A 36 5.00 18.68 -0.70
CA LEU A 36 5.28 17.71 -1.75
C LEU A 36 6.06 16.47 -1.26
N THR A 37 6.41 16.41 0.04
CA THR A 37 7.08 15.21 0.56
C THR A 37 6.12 14.02 0.57
N THR A 38 6.59 12.89 0.03
CA THR A 38 5.82 11.63 -0.03
C THR A 38 5.38 11.15 1.36
N GLU A 39 6.11 11.54 2.41
CA GLU A 39 5.75 11.23 3.80
C GLU A 39 4.54 12.06 4.27
N ASN A 40 4.47 13.34 3.95
CA ASN A 40 3.31 14.17 4.30
C ASN A 40 2.06 13.77 3.51
N GLU A 41 2.20 13.38 2.24
CA GLU A 41 1.11 12.79 1.47
C GLU A 41 0.58 11.50 2.09
N LYS A 42 1.48 10.61 2.56
CA LYS A 42 1.10 9.40 3.30
C LYS A 42 0.37 9.73 4.60
N GLN A 43 0.88 10.68 5.37
CA GLN A 43 0.26 11.10 6.63
C GLN A 43 -1.12 11.73 6.40
N LEU A 44 -1.26 12.58 5.39
CA LEU A 44 -2.53 13.19 4.99
C LEU A 44 -3.54 12.11 4.57
N ASN A 45 -3.13 11.19 3.70
CA ASN A 45 -3.98 10.07 3.28
C ASN A 45 -4.41 9.20 4.45
N LYS A 46 -3.51 8.91 5.40
CA LYS A 46 -3.84 8.19 6.64
C LYS A 46 -4.89 8.95 7.46
N HIS A 47 -4.71 10.25 7.66
CA HIS A 47 -5.65 11.08 8.41
C HIS A 47 -7.03 11.15 7.73
N LEU A 48 -7.07 11.27 6.40
CA LEU A 48 -8.31 11.26 5.62
C LEU A 48 -9.05 9.92 5.75
N ARG A 49 -8.33 8.79 5.67
CA ARG A 49 -8.89 7.44 5.89
C ARG A 49 -9.54 7.30 7.27
N VAL A 50 -8.86 7.78 8.31
CA VAL A 50 -9.41 7.75 9.68
C VAL A 50 -10.68 8.59 9.78
N LYS A 51 -10.68 9.79 9.21
CA LYS A 51 -11.84 10.69 9.22
C LYS A 51 -13.04 10.09 8.46
N GLN A 52 -12.80 9.47 7.31
CA GLN A 52 -13.84 8.77 6.54
C GLN A 52 -14.40 7.57 7.31
N LYS A 53 -13.54 6.74 7.90
CA LYS A 53 -13.97 5.60 8.73
C LYS A 53 -14.83 6.03 9.91
N HIS A 54 -14.46 7.13 10.57
CA HIS A 54 -15.23 7.66 11.70
C HIS A 54 -16.62 8.15 11.27
N LYS A 55 -16.69 8.89 10.15
CA LYS A 55 -17.98 9.31 9.56
C LYS A 55 -18.85 8.12 9.17
N LEU A 56 -18.26 7.10 8.55
CA LEU A 56 -18.97 5.88 8.18
C LEU A 56 -19.52 5.18 9.43
N ARG A 57 -18.72 5.03 10.48
CA ARG A 57 -19.14 4.40 11.74
C ARG A 57 -20.29 5.17 12.39
N ALA A 58 -20.18 6.49 12.45
CA ALA A 58 -21.25 7.35 12.95
C ALA A 58 -22.53 7.16 12.12
N PHE A 59 -22.43 7.18 10.79
CA PHE A 59 -23.57 7.03 9.91
C PHE A 59 -24.24 5.65 10.02
N THR A 60 -23.46 4.56 10.05
CA THR A 60 -23.96 3.20 10.23
C THR A 60 -24.67 3.00 11.57
N GLN A 61 -24.28 3.73 12.61
CA GLN A 61 -24.98 3.71 13.90
C GLN A 61 -26.40 4.27 13.81
N PHE A 62 -26.63 5.28 12.96
CA PHE A 62 -27.96 5.89 12.77
C PHE A 62 -28.81 5.16 11.73
N HIS A 63 -28.19 4.47 10.76
CA HIS A 63 -28.89 3.78 9.67
C HIS A 63 -28.27 2.41 9.39
N PRO A 64 -28.66 1.36 10.16
CA PRO A 64 -28.08 0.02 10.04
C PRO A 64 -28.30 -0.61 8.66
N ASP A 65 -29.45 -0.36 8.03
CA ASP A 65 -29.81 -0.94 6.71
C ASP A 65 -28.88 -0.48 5.58
N THR A 66 -28.39 0.76 5.65
CA THR A 66 -27.46 1.32 4.66
C THR A 66 -25.99 0.99 4.95
N GLY A 67 -25.71 0.43 6.13
CA GLY A 67 -24.36 0.14 6.60
C GLY A 67 -23.59 -0.79 5.67
N HIS A 68 -24.23 -1.86 5.20
CA HIS A 68 -23.60 -2.84 4.30
C HIS A 68 -23.26 -2.26 2.91
N VAL A 69 -24.14 -1.42 2.36
CA VAL A 69 -23.92 -0.78 1.05
C VAL A 69 -22.78 0.23 1.14
N LEU A 70 -22.79 1.07 2.18
CA LEU A 70 -21.74 2.06 2.38
C LEU A 70 -20.41 1.40 2.73
N GLN A 71 -20.41 0.31 3.49
CA GLN A 71 -19.19 -0.43 3.78
C GLN A 71 -18.57 -1.01 2.50
N LYS A 72 -19.37 -1.44 1.52
CA LYS A 72 -18.86 -1.90 0.21
C LYS A 72 -18.30 -0.76 -0.64
N ILE A 73 -18.90 0.43 -0.60
CA ILE A 73 -18.45 1.61 -1.36
C ILE A 73 -17.20 2.25 -0.74
N PHE A 74 -17.13 2.30 0.60
CA PHE A 74 -16.01 2.89 1.33
C PHE A 74 -14.88 1.90 1.65
N ARG A 75 -15.09 0.60 1.44
CA ARG A 75 -13.99 -0.33 1.16
C ARG A 75 -13.44 0.06 -0.22
N GLN A 76 -12.64 1.13 -0.27
CA GLN A 76 -11.60 1.21 -1.28
C GLN A 76 -10.77 -0.04 -1.07
N ASP A 77 -10.80 -0.97 -2.03
CA ASP A 77 -10.07 -2.24 -2.01
C ASP A 77 -8.67 -2.03 -1.46
N SER A 78 -8.51 -2.28 -0.17
CA SER A 78 -7.23 -2.15 0.51
C SER A 78 -6.49 -3.45 0.26
N GLY A 79 -5.95 -3.57 -0.96
CA GLY A 79 -5.02 -4.60 -1.35
C GLY A 79 -5.64 -5.85 -1.97
N ARG A 80 -4.74 -6.79 -2.32
CA ARG A 80 -5.07 -8.13 -2.81
C ARG A 80 -6.00 -8.80 -1.79
N PRO A 81 -7.16 -9.36 -2.19
CA PRO A 81 -7.98 -10.12 -1.28
C PRO A 81 -7.11 -11.20 -0.61
N PRO A 82 -7.32 -11.49 0.69
CA PRO A 82 -6.60 -12.55 1.37
C PRO A 82 -6.72 -13.83 0.55
N VAL A 83 -5.63 -14.59 0.39
CA VAL A 83 -5.64 -15.82 -0.42
C VAL A 83 -6.72 -16.78 0.07
N ASN A 84 -6.98 -16.81 1.39
CA ASN A 84 -8.03 -17.62 2.00
C ASN A 84 -9.46 -17.20 1.63
N ASP A 85 -9.69 -15.92 1.34
CA ASP A 85 -11.01 -15.42 0.91
C ASP A 85 -11.24 -15.67 -0.59
N ALA A 86 -10.18 -15.65 -1.39
CA ALA A 86 -10.24 -15.90 -2.83
C ALA A 86 -10.28 -17.40 -3.17
N CYS A 87 -9.53 -18.21 -2.42
CA CYS A 87 -9.40 -19.65 -2.61
C CYS A 87 -9.29 -20.35 -1.23
N PRO A 88 -10.41 -20.64 -0.55
CA PRO A 88 -10.39 -21.23 0.79
C PRO A 88 -9.80 -22.65 0.83
N ASP A 89 -9.99 -23.42 -0.24
CA ASP A 89 -9.59 -24.84 -0.29
C ASP A 89 -8.13 -25.04 -0.73
N LEU A 90 -7.47 -23.96 -1.13
CA LEU A 90 -6.15 -24.01 -1.77
C LEU A 90 -5.07 -24.56 -0.85
N LEU A 91 -5.09 -24.19 0.44
CA LEU A 91 -4.14 -24.73 1.42
C LEU A 91 -4.36 -26.24 1.63
N SER A 92 -5.61 -26.69 1.72
CA SER A 92 -5.94 -28.11 1.85
C SER A 92 -5.49 -28.90 0.62
N THR A 93 -5.66 -28.33 -0.59
CA THR A 93 -5.20 -28.97 -1.84
C THR A 93 -3.68 -29.07 -1.87
N VAL A 94 -2.94 -28.02 -1.46
CA VAL A 94 -1.48 -28.05 -1.40
C VAL A 94 -0.98 -29.05 -0.36
N GLU A 95 -1.63 -29.11 0.81
CA GLU A 95 -1.31 -30.10 1.85
C GLU A 95 -1.51 -31.52 1.32
N GLU A 96 -2.63 -31.84 0.67
CA GLU A 96 -2.88 -33.15 0.07
C GLU A 96 -1.80 -33.52 -0.96
N ILE A 97 -1.45 -32.59 -1.86
CA ILE A 97 -0.40 -32.78 -2.86
C ILE A 97 0.96 -33.05 -2.18
N ALA A 98 1.26 -32.32 -1.10
CA ALA A 98 2.53 -32.41 -0.38
C ALA A 98 2.61 -33.65 0.55
N THR A 99 1.51 -34.06 1.20
CA THR A 99 1.45 -35.25 2.06
C THR A 99 1.73 -36.53 1.27
N ILE A 100 1.26 -36.58 0.01
CA ILE A 100 1.57 -37.68 -0.91
C ILE A 100 3.07 -37.74 -1.22
N GLY A 101 3.80 -36.61 -1.18
CA GLY A 101 5.24 -36.53 -1.45
C GLY A 101 6.17 -36.53 -0.22
N GLY A 102 5.69 -36.15 0.96
CA GLY A 102 6.53 -35.83 2.12
C GLY A 102 6.78 -36.99 3.10
N ALA A 103 6.07 -38.10 2.98
CA ALA A 103 6.11 -39.19 3.96
C ALA A 103 6.86 -40.46 3.52
N SER A 104 7.59 -40.43 2.40
CA SER A 104 8.30 -41.61 1.89
C SER A 104 9.81 -41.44 1.94
N ASP A 105 10.42 -42.10 2.93
CA ASP A 105 11.82 -42.50 2.95
C ASP A 105 12.23 -43.06 1.58
N ASP A 106 13.03 -42.29 0.82
CA ASP A 106 13.48 -42.54 -0.57
C ASP A 106 14.31 -43.84 -0.71
N ARG A 107 14.46 -44.62 0.37
CA ARG A 107 15.32 -45.79 0.45
C ARG A 107 14.60 -47.13 0.28
N ARG A 108 13.27 -47.18 0.15
CA ARG A 108 12.54 -48.45 0.02
C ARG A 108 11.47 -48.45 -1.09
N ARG A 109 11.92 -48.85 -2.28
CA ARG A 109 11.19 -49.68 -3.27
C ARG A 109 9.82 -49.19 -3.81
N THR A 110 9.79 -49.23 -5.15
CA THR A 110 8.66 -49.58 -6.04
C THR A 110 7.55 -48.55 -6.33
N VAL A 111 7.67 -47.93 -7.52
CA VAL A 111 6.65 -47.73 -8.58
C VAL A 111 5.41 -46.85 -8.32
N THR A 112 5.13 -46.31 -7.14
CA THR A 112 3.84 -45.59 -6.97
C THR A 112 3.97 -44.22 -6.28
N VAL A 113 3.82 -43.18 -7.12
CA VAL A 113 3.44 -41.77 -6.88
C VAL A 113 4.45 -40.86 -6.17
N ARG A 114 5.36 -40.28 -6.95
CA ARG A 114 5.81 -38.89 -6.73
C ARG A 114 4.81 -37.97 -7.42
N SER A 115 4.02 -37.19 -6.68
CA SER A 115 3.04 -36.26 -7.27
C SER A 115 3.66 -34.95 -7.77
N CYS A 116 4.61 -34.36 -7.03
CA CYS A 116 5.36 -33.16 -7.47
C CYS A 116 6.80 -33.21 -6.96
N LEU A 117 7.80 -33.05 -7.84
CA LEU A 117 9.22 -33.00 -7.47
C LEU A 117 9.71 -31.55 -7.34
N THR A 118 9.12 -30.64 -8.12
CA THR A 118 9.52 -29.23 -8.19
C THR A 118 8.34 -28.29 -7.91
N LEU A 119 8.64 -27.02 -7.59
CA LEU A 119 7.63 -25.96 -7.52
C LEU A 119 6.92 -25.73 -8.86
N ASP A 120 7.58 -26.03 -9.98
CA ASP A 120 6.94 -25.96 -11.30
C ASP A 120 5.92 -27.11 -11.48
N ASP A 121 6.22 -28.31 -10.98
CA ASP A 121 5.28 -29.45 -10.99
C ASP A 121 4.07 -29.18 -10.06
N LEU A 122 4.32 -28.56 -8.90
CA LEU A 122 3.25 -28.11 -8.00
C LEU A 122 2.35 -27.07 -8.68
N ARG A 123 2.94 -26.14 -9.44
CA ARG A 123 2.18 -25.16 -10.21
C ARG A 123 1.32 -25.83 -11.29
N GLU A 124 1.85 -26.83 -11.98
CA GLU A 124 1.12 -27.57 -13.01
C GLU A 124 -0.03 -28.40 -12.43
N THR A 125 0.18 -29.07 -11.30
CA THR A 125 -0.89 -29.80 -10.61
C THR A 125 -1.97 -28.88 -10.07
N LEU A 126 -1.60 -27.74 -9.48
CA LEU A 126 -2.56 -26.71 -9.06
C LEU A 126 -3.33 -26.13 -10.25
N LYS A 127 -2.67 -25.95 -11.40
CA LYS A 127 -3.32 -25.53 -12.65
C LYS A 127 -4.33 -26.55 -13.16
N MET A 128 -4.04 -27.85 -13.07
CA MET A 128 -4.99 -28.92 -13.42
C MET A 128 -6.23 -28.92 -12.50
N GLN A 129 -6.05 -28.54 -11.24
CA GLN A 129 -7.14 -28.37 -10.27
C GLN A 129 -7.91 -27.03 -10.44
N GLY A 130 -7.53 -26.20 -11.42
CA GLY A 130 -8.21 -24.94 -11.73
C GLY A 130 -7.58 -23.69 -11.08
N TYR A 131 -6.45 -23.82 -10.39
CA TYR A 131 -5.74 -22.70 -9.76
C TYR A 131 -4.64 -22.16 -10.66
N ASP A 132 -4.81 -20.94 -11.18
CA ASP A 132 -3.78 -20.27 -11.98
C ASP A 132 -2.83 -19.42 -11.10
N ILE A 133 -1.81 -20.07 -10.54
CA ILE A 133 -0.85 -19.46 -9.62
C ILE A 133 0.42 -19.06 -10.39
N LYS A 134 0.85 -17.81 -10.21
CA LYS A 134 2.10 -17.32 -10.80
C LYS A 134 3.29 -17.97 -10.11
N ARG A 135 4.34 -18.27 -10.87
CA ARG A 135 5.60 -18.84 -10.32
C ARG A 135 6.19 -17.96 -9.22
N THR A 136 6.16 -16.64 -9.39
CA THR A 136 6.65 -15.69 -8.40
C THR A 136 5.87 -15.76 -7.09
N THR A 137 4.57 -16.06 -7.13
CA THR A 137 3.76 -16.14 -5.92
C THR A 137 4.08 -17.35 -5.07
N LEU A 138 4.56 -18.46 -5.64
CA LEU A 138 4.95 -19.66 -4.88
C LEU A 138 6.14 -19.43 -3.94
N TYR A 139 6.96 -18.40 -4.18
CA TYR A 139 8.09 -18.04 -3.31
C TYR A 139 7.72 -17.14 -2.13
N TYR A 140 6.53 -16.53 -2.17
CA TYR A 140 6.08 -15.52 -1.19
C TYR A 140 4.73 -15.90 -0.55
N TRP A 141 4.41 -17.19 -0.58
CA TRP A 141 3.29 -17.74 0.18
C TRP A 141 3.66 -17.90 1.65
#